data_AF-A0A1I4WYY1-F1
#
_entry.id   AF-A0A1I4WYY1-F1
#
_cell.length_a   1.000
_cell.length_b   1.000
_cell.length_c   1.000
_cell.angle_alpha   90.00
_cell.angle_beta   90.00
_cell.angle_gamma   90.00
#
_symmetry.space_group_name_H-M   'P 1'
#
loop_
_entity.id
_entity.type
_entity.pdbx_description
1 polymer ?
#
loop_
_entity_poly.entity_id
_entity_poly.type
_entity_poly.pdbx_seq_one_letter_code
_entity_poly.pdbx_strand_id
1 'polypeptide(L)'
;MPIPVKIYITPFAEKGVLEPVKWDCDAAKKALDVVNKIWSKAKITFVINDCLTDRPLDMAKNARGNDKQVLDVLSLRHAADNAIHVYLVNPIPNLSAGGGSYLHGDPEPASFVQWYGNDFASGRAWAHELGHLMSVDHVEIDYTNERQAAALSSNLMTKGLNVGSELTKQQIETARGSKLVKRFGG
;
A
#
# COMPACT_ATOMS: atom_id res chain seq x y z
N MET A 1 -5.92 -12.71 14.88
CA MET A 1 -6.51 -11.41 15.27
C MET A 1 -6.43 -10.45 14.08
N PRO A 2 -7.28 -9.41 13.97
CA PRO A 2 -7.15 -8.41 12.91
C PRO A 2 -5.88 -7.57 13.10
N ILE A 3 -5.25 -7.20 11.99
CA ILE A 3 -4.01 -6.42 11.97
C ILE A 3 -4.37 -4.93 12.01
N PRO A 4 -3.92 -4.17 13.04
CA PRO A 4 -4.24 -2.76 13.14
C PRO A 4 -3.48 -1.93 12.11
N VAL A 5 -4.19 -1.00 11.46
CA VAL A 5 -3.60 0.03 10.59
C VAL A 5 -3.89 1.42 11.14
N LYS A 6 -2.92 2.32 11.03
CA LYS A 6 -3.09 3.76 11.26
C LYS A 6 -2.96 4.48 9.94
N ILE A 7 -3.95 5.30 9.63
CA ILE A 7 -4.04 6.00 8.35
C ILE A 7 -3.69 7.47 8.54
N TYR A 8 -2.74 7.93 7.74
CA TYR A 8 -2.30 9.32 7.68
C TYR A 8 -2.59 9.88 6.30
N ILE A 9 -3.67 10.65 6.17
CA ILE A 9 -3.97 11.37 4.93
C ILE A 9 -2.99 12.52 4.81
N THR A 10 -2.03 12.39 3.89
CA THR A 10 -0.89 13.29 3.78
C THR A 10 -0.90 13.99 2.43
N PRO A 11 -1.54 15.16 2.31
CA PRO A 11 -1.51 15.92 1.07
C PRO A 11 -0.10 16.46 0.80
N PHE A 12 0.20 16.73 -0.47
CA PHE A 12 1.45 17.42 -0.81
C PHE A 12 1.30 18.94 -0.64
N ALA A 13 2.42 19.59 -0.37
CA ALA A 13 2.60 21.01 -0.56
C ALA A 13 3.86 21.25 -1.40
N GLU A 14 3.96 22.44 -1.99
CA GLU A 14 5.18 22.90 -2.63
C GLU A 14 5.41 24.37 -2.24
N LYS A 15 6.52 24.63 -1.53
CA LYS A 15 6.87 25.97 -1.01
C LYS A 15 5.74 26.53 -0.12
N GLY A 16 5.19 25.69 0.74
CA GLY A 16 4.08 26.02 1.64
C GLY A 16 2.70 26.10 0.99
N VAL A 17 2.58 25.94 -0.34
CA VAL A 17 1.29 25.97 -1.03
C VAL A 17 0.70 24.56 -1.06
N LEU A 18 -0.45 24.38 -0.39
CA LEU A 18 -1.16 23.10 -0.29
C LEU A 18 -1.78 22.69 -1.64
N GLU A 19 -1.58 21.42 -2.01
CA GLU A 19 -2.29 20.82 -3.13
C GLU A 19 -3.70 20.34 -2.71
N PRO A 20 -4.68 20.34 -3.62
CA PRO A 20 -6.02 19.85 -3.32
C PRO A 20 -5.99 18.40 -2.82
N VAL A 21 -6.49 18.18 -1.61
CA VAL A 21 -6.55 16.87 -0.96
C VAL A 21 -7.43 15.93 -1.81
N LYS A 22 -6.97 14.69 -2.02
CA LYS A 22 -7.72 13.67 -2.77
C LYS A 22 -8.29 12.54 -1.91
N TRP A 23 -7.73 12.33 -0.73
CA TRP A 23 -8.18 11.33 0.22
C TRP A 23 -8.99 11.96 1.34
N ASP A 24 -9.96 11.23 1.85
CA ASP A 24 -10.55 11.46 3.15
C ASP A 24 -10.68 10.10 3.88
N CYS A 25 -11.06 10.13 5.15
CA CYS A 25 -11.15 8.90 5.94
C CYS A 25 -12.25 7.96 5.46
N ASP A 26 -13.26 8.43 4.73
CA ASP A 26 -14.31 7.58 4.19
C ASP A 26 -13.86 6.87 2.92
N ALA A 27 -13.14 7.54 2.03
CA ALA A 27 -12.44 6.93 0.90
C ALA A 27 -11.41 5.90 1.40
N ALA A 28 -10.70 6.20 2.48
CA ALA A 28 -9.75 5.27 3.09
C ALA A 28 -10.44 3.99 3.63
N LYS A 29 -11.59 4.12 4.30
CA LYS A 29 -12.40 2.95 4.73
C LYS A 29 -12.84 2.09 3.54
N LYS A 30 -13.35 2.70 2.48
CA LYS A 30 -13.79 1.98 1.28
C LYS A 30 -12.63 1.28 0.58
N ALA A 31 -11.47 1.92 0.50
CA ALA A 31 -10.26 1.29 0.00
C ALA A 31 -9.84 0.10 0.87
N LEU A 32 -9.94 0.21 2.21
CA LEU A 32 -9.66 -0.89 3.12
C LEU A 32 -10.65 -2.06 2.97
N ASP A 33 -11.92 -1.80 2.66
CA ASP A 33 -12.88 -2.88 2.37
C ASP A 33 -12.43 -3.71 1.16
N VAL A 34 -11.87 -3.05 0.13
CA VAL A 34 -11.28 -3.72 -1.04
C VAL A 34 -10.05 -4.53 -0.62
N VAL A 35 -9.15 -3.95 0.19
CA VAL A 35 -7.99 -4.66 0.74
C VAL A 35 -8.43 -5.93 1.47
N ASN A 36 -9.40 -5.82 2.37
CA ASN A 36 -9.91 -6.93 3.17
C ASN A 36 -10.59 -7.99 2.30
N LYS A 37 -11.31 -7.59 1.26
CA LYS A 37 -11.89 -8.53 0.30
C LYS A 37 -10.81 -9.35 -0.39
N ILE A 38 -9.71 -8.74 -0.82
CA ILE A 38 -8.59 -9.41 -1.49
C ILE A 38 -7.88 -10.38 -0.53
N TRP A 39 -7.50 -9.88 0.65
CA TRP A 39 -6.74 -10.64 1.64
C TRP A 39 -7.56 -11.66 2.44
N SER A 40 -8.90 -11.62 2.34
CA SER A 40 -9.79 -12.64 2.92
C SER A 40 -9.46 -14.06 2.45
N LYS A 41 -8.95 -14.23 1.22
CA LYS A 41 -8.48 -15.52 0.67
C LYS A 41 -7.36 -16.13 1.53
N ALA A 42 -6.55 -15.29 2.17
CA ALA A 42 -5.49 -15.68 3.10
C ALA A 42 -5.95 -15.71 4.57
N LYS A 43 -7.24 -15.43 4.85
CA LYS A 43 -7.79 -15.23 6.20
C LYS A 43 -7.07 -14.13 6.98
N ILE A 44 -6.62 -13.09 6.27
CA ILE A 44 -6.00 -11.90 6.86
C ILE A 44 -7.01 -10.75 6.78
N THR A 45 -7.13 -10.01 7.87
CA THR A 45 -8.04 -8.87 7.99
C THR A 45 -7.32 -7.72 8.64
N PHE A 46 -7.45 -6.54 8.07
CA PHE A 46 -6.92 -5.29 8.54
C PHE A 46 -8.04 -4.43 9.13
N VAL A 47 -7.75 -3.69 10.19
CA VAL A 47 -8.72 -2.82 10.87
C VAL A 47 -8.12 -1.44 11.11
N ILE A 48 -8.88 -0.39 10.79
CA ILE A 48 -8.49 0.99 11.08
C ILE A 48 -8.55 1.19 12.58
N ASN A 49 -7.39 1.41 13.20
CA ASN A 49 -7.31 1.84 14.59
C ASN A 49 -7.44 3.37 14.69
N ASP A 50 -6.87 4.09 13.72
CA ASP A 50 -6.92 5.55 13.66
C ASP A 50 -6.88 6.03 12.20
N CYS A 51 -7.54 7.16 11.92
CA CYS A 51 -7.48 7.83 10.63
C CYS A 51 -7.52 9.35 10.83
N LEU A 52 -6.46 10.02 10.42
CA LEU A 52 -6.31 11.47 10.58
C LEU A 52 -5.70 12.13 9.35
N THR A 53 -6.00 13.41 9.18
CA THR A 53 -5.33 14.27 8.20
C THR A 53 -4.03 14.77 8.80
N ASP A 54 -2.91 14.32 8.24
CA ASP A 54 -1.56 14.69 8.68
C ASP A 54 -1.14 16.04 8.11
N ARG A 55 -0.06 16.61 8.66
CA ARG A 55 0.58 17.79 8.10
C ARG A 55 0.99 17.56 6.65
N PRO A 56 0.84 18.55 5.75
CA PRO A 56 1.23 18.38 4.36
C PRO A 56 2.71 17.97 4.21
N LEU A 57 3.03 17.20 3.17
CA LEU A 57 4.40 16.92 2.76
C LEU A 57 4.86 17.99 1.78
N ASP A 58 5.57 19.00 2.29
CA ASP A 58 6.21 20.01 1.46
C ASP A 58 7.44 19.41 0.76
N MET A 59 7.23 19.03 -0.49
CA MET A 59 8.22 18.34 -1.32
C MET A 59 8.00 18.76 -2.77
N ALA A 60 9.07 19.20 -3.43
CA ALA A 60 9.02 19.60 -4.83
C ALA A 60 8.58 18.42 -5.72
N LYS A 61 7.80 18.69 -6.77
CA LYS A 61 7.20 17.64 -7.62
C LYS A 61 8.23 16.69 -8.24
N ASN A 62 9.41 17.20 -8.60
CA ASN A 62 10.51 16.41 -9.15
C ASN A 62 11.16 15.45 -8.13
N ALA A 63 11.01 15.70 -6.82
CA ALA A 63 11.57 14.87 -5.76
C ALA A 63 10.64 13.72 -5.33
N ARG A 64 9.40 13.69 -5.85
CA ARG A 64 8.38 12.69 -5.49
C ARG A 64 8.46 11.40 -6.31
N GLY A 65 9.25 11.37 -7.38
CA GLY A 65 9.34 10.23 -8.31
C GLY A 65 10.12 9.01 -7.78
N ASN A 66 10.54 9.02 -6.51
CA ASN A 66 11.27 7.93 -5.87
C ASN A 66 10.50 7.45 -4.64
N ASP A 67 9.94 6.25 -4.71
CA ASP A 67 9.14 5.64 -3.65
C ASP A 67 9.88 5.59 -2.31
N LYS A 68 11.16 5.19 -2.36
CA LYS A 68 11.97 5.05 -1.16
C LYS A 68 12.13 6.40 -0.46
N GLN A 69 12.42 7.45 -1.23
CA GLN A 69 12.59 8.79 -0.67
C GLN A 69 11.30 9.32 -0.04
N VAL A 70 10.16 9.13 -0.70
CA VAL A 70 8.86 9.56 -0.16
C VAL A 70 8.54 8.81 1.12
N LEU A 71 8.69 7.48 1.12
CA LEU A 71 8.41 6.66 2.29
C LEU A 71 9.36 6.95 3.45
N ASP A 72 10.66 7.14 3.20
CA ASP A 72 11.65 7.52 4.23
C ASP A 72 11.24 8.81 4.95
N VAL A 73 10.77 9.82 4.22
CA VAL A 73 10.35 11.08 4.84
C VAL A 73 9.04 10.91 5.61
N LEU A 74 8.12 10.09 5.11
CA LEU A 74 6.84 9.84 5.75
C LEU A 74 6.97 9.02 7.05
N SER A 75 7.75 7.94 7.02
CA SER A 75 7.95 7.04 8.17
C SER A 75 8.61 7.74 9.36
N LEU A 76 9.45 8.75 9.11
CA LEU A 76 10.09 9.55 10.16
C LEU A 76 9.15 10.54 10.87
N ARG A 77 7.90 10.72 10.40
CA ARG A 77 6.98 11.73 10.96
C ARG A 77 6.31 11.27 12.25
N HIS A 78 6.13 9.97 12.40
CA HIS A 78 5.35 9.38 13.49
C HIS A 78 6.21 8.39 14.25
N ALA A 79 6.05 8.38 15.57
CA ALA A 79 6.77 7.44 16.42
C ALA A 79 6.30 6.00 16.13
N ALA A 80 7.23 5.08 16.29
CA ALA A 80 6.96 3.66 16.19
C ALA A 80 5.89 3.21 17.19
N ASP A 81 4.98 2.33 16.77
CA ASP A 81 3.96 1.73 17.64
C ASP A 81 3.48 0.36 17.13
N ASN A 82 2.47 -0.21 17.78
CA ASN A 82 1.94 -1.52 17.44
C ASN A 82 0.85 -1.47 16.35
N ALA A 83 1.14 -0.85 15.20
CA ALA A 83 0.27 -0.82 14.03
C ALA A 83 1.08 -0.70 12.73
N ILE A 84 0.43 -1.00 11.59
CA ILE A 84 0.97 -0.67 10.27
C ILE A 84 0.64 0.81 9.98
N HIS A 85 1.65 1.60 9.63
CA HIS A 85 1.46 3.01 9.28
C HIS A 85 1.23 3.13 7.78
N VAL A 86 0.09 3.67 7.39
CA VAL A 86 -0.32 3.82 5.99
C VAL A 86 -0.51 5.29 5.67
N TYR A 87 0.32 5.80 4.77
CA TYR A 87 0.28 7.19 4.33
C TYR A 87 -0.48 7.30 3.00
N LEU A 88 -1.61 8.00 3.02
CA LEU A 88 -2.44 8.18 1.84
C LEU A 88 -2.13 9.53 1.20
N VAL A 89 -1.50 9.52 0.04
CA VAL A 89 -0.95 10.73 -0.62
C VAL A 89 -1.71 11.08 -1.89
N ASN A 90 -1.57 12.33 -2.31
CA ASN A 90 -2.07 12.78 -3.61
C ASN A 90 -1.39 12.03 -4.78
N PRO A 91 -2.00 12.03 -5.99
CA PRO A 91 -1.40 11.40 -7.17
C PRO A 91 -0.01 11.98 -7.47
N ILE A 92 0.97 11.11 -7.69
CA ILE A 92 2.34 11.44 -8.08
C ILE A 92 2.48 11.14 -9.57
N PRO A 93 2.72 12.16 -10.43
CA PRO A 93 2.94 11.95 -11.84
C PRO A 93 4.13 11.00 -12.08
N ASN A 94 3.97 10.07 -13.03
CA ASN A 94 4.97 9.07 -13.45
C ASN A 94 5.30 7.98 -12.41
N LEU A 95 4.55 7.91 -11.30
CA LEU A 95 4.65 6.80 -10.37
C LEU A 95 3.63 5.71 -10.74
N SER A 96 4.10 4.55 -11.19
CA SER A 96 3.26 3.49 -11.79
C SER A 96 2.84 2.39 -10.80
N ALA A 97 3.11 2.53 -9.50
CA ALA A 97 2.71 1.56 -8.48
C ALA A 97 2.26 2.27 -7.20
N GLY A 98 1.54 1.52 -6.34
CA GLY A 98 1.34 1.94 -4.96
C GLY A 98 2.71 2.22 -4.36
N GLY A 99 2.77 3.19 -3.47
CA GLY A 99 4.04 3.62 -2.93
C GLY A 99 4.69 2.55 -2.09
N GLY A 100 6.02 2.58 -2.05
CA GLY A 100 6.84 1.55 -1.43
C GLY A 100 6.42 1.12 -0.02
N SER A 101 7.05 0.03 0.40
CA SER A 101 6.80 -0.66 1.66
C SER A 101 8.13 -1.08 2.29
N TYR A 102 8.22 -1.03 3.62
CA TYR A 102 9.39 -1.52 4.35
C TYR A 102 9.13 -2.86 5.01
N LEU A 103 9.75 -3.91 4.46
CA LEU A 103 9.69 -5.25 5.03
C LEU A 103 10.56 -5.39 6.30
N HIS A 104 11.73 -4.73 6.32
CA HIS A 104 12.77 -4.89 7.35
C HIS A 104 13.54 -3.59 7.69
N GLY A 105 13.01 -2.43 7.29
CA GLY A 105 13.60 -1.14 7.64
C GLY A 105 13.11 -0.71 9.01
N ASP A 106 14.00 -0.60 9.98
CA ASP A 106 13.79 0.30 11.10
C ASP A 106 13.62 1.71 10.47
N PRO A 107 12.45 2.37 10.57
CA PRO A 107 11.40 2.20 11.58
C PRO A 107 10.06 1.62 11.04
N GLU A 108 9.52 0.60 11.73
CA GLU A 108 8.13 0.04 11.64
C GLU A 108 7.57 -0.36 10.24
N PRO A 109 6.55 -1.25 10.17
CA PRO A 109 5.91 -1.58 8.90
C PRO A 109 5.12 -0.37 8.40
N ALA A 110 5.72 0.36 7.46
CA ALA A 110 5.15 1.52 6.82
C ALA A 110 4.93 1.28 5.32
N SER A 111 3.85 1.86 4.79
CA SER A 111 3.58 1.91 3.35
C SER A 111 2.91 3.24 3.00
N PHE A 112 3.08 3.71 1.76
CA PHE A 112 2.27 4.82 1.25
C PHE A 112 1.48 4.41 0.02
N VAL A 113 0.34 5.05 -0.20
CA VAL A 113 -0.53 4.76 -1.35
C VAL A 113 -1.02 6.07 -1.92
N GLN A 114 -0.80 6.28 -3.22
CA GLN A 114 -1.33 7.44 -3.93
C GLN A 114 -2.80 7.24 -4.33
N TRP A 115 -3.51 8.33 -4.55
CA TRP A 115 -4.88 8.27 -5.05
C TRP A 115 -4.92 7.85 -6.53
N TYR A 116 -5.75 6.84 -6.85
CA TYR A 116 -5.92 6.33 -8.21
C TYR A 116 -7.26 6.68 -8.87
N GLY A 117 -7.94 7.70 -8.36
CA GLY A 117 -9.20 8.19 -8.93
C GLY A 117 -10.45 7.50 -8.40
N ASN A 118 -10.35 6.30 -7.83
CA ASN A 118 -11.46 5.60 -7.19
C ASN A 118 -11.01 4.63 -6.09
N ASP A 119 -11.97 4.20 -5.26
CA ASP A 119 -11.74 3.35 -4.09
C ASP A 119 -11.21 1.95 -4.46
N PHE A 120 -11.65 1.37 -5.58
CA PHE A 120 -11.22 0.04 -6.01
C PHE A 120 -9.76 0.02 -6.44
N ALA A 121 -9.37 0.94 -7.33
CA ALA A 121 -8.00 1.05 -7.79
C ALA A 121 -7.03 1.37 -6.64
N SER A 122 -7.44 2.29 -5.76
CA SER A 122 -6.62 2.68 -4.61
C SER A 122 -6.54 1.56 -3.55
N GLY A 123 -7.64 0.83 -3.32
CA GLY A 123 -7.67 -0.33 -2.44
C GLY A 123 -6.85 -1.52 -2.98
N ARG A 124 -6.86 -1.77 -4.30
CA ARG A 124 -5.98 -2.77 -4.93
C ARG A 124 -4.51 -2.37 -4.78
N ALA A 125 -4.17 -1.11 -5.05
CA ALA A 125 -2.81 -0.61 -4.90
C ALA A 125 -2.33 -0.78 -3.46
N TRP A 126 -3.18 -0.40 -2.49
CA TRP A 126 -2.89 -0.65 -1.08
C TRP A 126 -2.72 -2.14 -0.76
N ALA A 127 -3.59 -3.01 -1.27
CA ALA A 127 -3.47 -4.44 -1.04
C ALA A 127 -2.15 -5.02 -1.58
N HIS A 128 -1.65 -4.50 -2.70
CA HIS A 128 -0.35 -4.86 -3.27
C HIS A 128 0.80 -4.47 -2.34
N GLU A 129 0.81 -3.24 -1.82
CA GLU A 129 1.87 -2.79 -0.91
C GLU A 129 1.87 -3.54 0.42
N LEU A 130 0.68 -3.91 0.94
CA LEU A 130 0.59 -4.79 2.09
C LEU A 130 1.14 -6.19 1.78
N GLY A 131 1.03 -6.66 0.53
CA GLY A 131 1.65 -7.90 0.07
C GLY A 131 3.16 -7.88 0.27
N HIS A 132 3.81 -6.78 -0.11
CA HIS A 132 5.24 -6.59 0.10
C HIS A 132 5.63 -6.58 1.59
N LEU A 133 4.86 -5.91 2.46
CA LEU A 133 5.07 -5.97 3.91
C LEU A 133 4.92 -7.39 4.47
N MET A 134 4.17 -8.25 3.79
CA MET A 134 3.99 -9.67 4.13
C MET A 134 4.95 -10.59 3.36
N SER A 135 6.05 -10.05 2.83
CA SER A 135 7.08 -10.79 2.08
C SER A 135 6.58 -11.46 0.81
N VAL A 136 5.50 -10.96 0.21
CA VAL A 136 5.03 -11.43 -1.08
C VAL A 136 5.74 -10.63 -2.17
N ASP A 137 6.55 -11.32 -2.97
CA ASP A 137 7.32 -10.71 -4.03
C ASP A 137 6.47 -10.42 -5.27
N HIS A 138 7.00 -9.53 -6.12
CA HIS A 138 6.42 -9.30 -7.44
C HIS A 138 6.39 -10.58 -8.27
N VAL A 139 5.36 -10.66 -9.10
CA VAL A 139 5.28 -11.64 -10.17
C VAL A 139 5.67 -10.95 -11.47
N GLU A 140 6.72 -11.45 -12.11
CA GLU A 140 7.08 -11.02 -13.45
C GLU A 140 6.24 -11.77 -14.48
N ILE A 141 5.67 -11.02 -15.43
CA ILE A 141 4.95 -11.60 -16.55
C ILE A 141 5.91 -11.69 -17.73
N ASP A 142 6.15 -12.91 -18.17
CA ASP A 142 6.73 -13.17 -19.49
C ASP A 142 5.63 -13.05 -20.56
N TYR A 143 5.59 -11.90 -21.23
CA TYR A 143 4.64 -11.62 -22.31
C TYR A 143 4.91 -12.44 -23.58
N THR A 144 6.06 -13.09 -23.70
CA THR A 144 6.32 -14.01 -24.83
C THR A 144 5.61 -15.35 -24.65
N ASN A 145 5.18 -15.67 -23.42
CA ASN A 145 4.38 -16.83 -23.09
C ASN A 145 2.92 -16.43 -22.83
N GLU A 146 2.11 -16.41 -23.89
CA GLU A 146 0.71 -15.95 -23.83
C GLU A 146 -0.12 -16.66 -22.75
N ARG A 147 0.11 -17.97 -22.56
CA ARG A 147 -0.62 -18.76 -21.57
C ARG A 147 -0.27 -18.35 -20.13
N GLN A 148 1.02 -18.09 -19.88
CA GLN A 148 1.48 -17.59 -18.58
C GLN A 148 1.01 -16.15 -18.36
N ALA A 149 1.14 -15.29 -19.37
CA ALA A 149 0.67 -13.91 -19.30
C ALA A 149 -0.82 -13.82 -18.99
N ALA A 150 -1.65 -14.63 -19.64
CA ALA A 150 -3.07 -14.73 -19.33
C ALA A 150 -3.31 -15.16 -17.88
N ALA A 151 -2.60 -16.18 -17.39
CA ALA A 151 -2.75 -16.70 -16.03
C ALA A 151 -2.29 -15.72 -14.93
N LEU A 152 -1.30 -14.88 -15.21
CA LEU A 152 -0.70 -13.95 -14.24
C LEU A 152 -1.20 -12.50 -14.39
N SER A 153 -1.91 -12.19 -15.48
CA SER A 153 -2.48 -10.86 -15.73
C SER A 153 -3.43 -10.38 -14.64
N SER A 154 -4.10 -11.31 -13.95
CA SER A 154 -5.01 -11.05 -12.84
C SER A 154 -4.35 -11.12 -11.47
N ASN A 155 -3.04 -11.43 -11.38
CA ASN A 155 -2.35 -11.52 -10.10
C ASN A 155 -2.18 -10.14 -9.46
N LEU A 156 -2.45 -10.07 -8.15
CA LEU A 156 -2.30 -8.86 -7.34
C LEU A 156 -0.87 -8.34 -7.38
N MET A 157 0.13 -9.23 -7.34
CA MET A 157 1.54 -8.88 -7.20
C MET A 157 2.27 -8.70 -8.54
N THR A 158 1.54 -8.73 -9.66
CA THR A 158 2.13 -8.35 -10.94
C THR A 158 2.54 -6.88 -10.91
N LYS A 159 3.73 -6.60 -11.44
CA LYS A 159 4.30 -5.25 -11.51
C LYS A 159 3.45 -4.32 -12.40
N GLY A 160 3.18 -3.11 -11.91
CA GLY A 160 2.44 -2.07 -12.63
C GLY A 160 0.94 -2.02 -12.33
N LEU A 161 0.24 -1.12 -13.03
CA LEU A 161 -1.18 -0.81 -12.83
C LEU A 161 -2.10 -1.81 -13.55
N ASN A 162 -2.06 -3.08 -13.17
CA ASN A 162 -3.09 -4.03 -13.58
C ASN A 162 -4.28 -3.99 -12.62
N VAL A 163 -5.45 -4.43 -13.10
CA VAL A 163 -6.68 -4.57 -12.28
C VAL A 163 -6.76 -5.92 -11.56
N GLY A 164 -5.67 -6.68 -11.57
CA GLY A 164 -5.57 -7.99 -10.96
C GLY A 164 -5.68 -7.92 -9.43
N SER A 165 -6.40 -8.88 -8.85
CA SER A 165 -6.59 -9.03 -7.40
C SER A 165 -6.51 -10.48 -6.93
N GLU A 166 -6.06 -11.38 -7.81
CA GLU A 166 -5.89 -12.79 -7.50
C GLU A 166 -4.57 -13.06 -6.79
N LEU A 167 -4.58 -14.04 -5.88
CA LEU A 167 -3.41 -14.51 -5.15
C LEU A 167 -3.22 -15.99 -5.44
N THR A 168 -1.98 -16.41 -5.66
CA THR A 168 -1.67 -17.84 -5.76
C THR A 168 -1.67 -18.49 -4.37
N LYS A 169 -1.78 -19.83 -4.33
CA LYS A 169 -1.68 -20.58 -3.06
C LYS A 169 -0.38 -20.28 -2.33
N GLN A 170 0.74 -20.22 -3.06
CA GLN A 170 2.04 -19.91 -2.49
C GLN A 170 2.07 -18.50 -1.89
N GLN A 171 1.51 -17.48 -2.58
CA GLN A 171 1.44 -16.12 -2.04
C GLN A 171 0.59 -16.06 -0.76
N ILE A 172 -0.51 -16.81 -0.71
CA ILE A 172 -1.34 -16.94 0.49
C ILE A 172 -0.56 -17.56 1.65
N GLU A 173 0.17 -18.64 1.40
CA GLU A 173 0.99 -19.32 2.41
C GLU A 173 2.14 -18.44 2.90
N THR A 174 2.85 -17.77 1.99
CA THR A 174 3.90 -16.79 2.31
C THR A 174 3.36 -15.67 3.19
N ALA A 175 2.24 -15.04 2.80
CA ALA A 175 1.65 -13.95 3.57
C ALA A 175 1.28 -14.40 4.99
N ARG A 176 0.61 -15.54 5.12
CA ARG A 176 0.24 -16.13 6.44
C ARG A 176 1.46 -16.49 7.29
N GLY A 177 2.54 -16.92 6.66
CA GLY A 177 3.80 -17.28 7.33
C GLY A 177 4.71 -16.09 7.68
N SER A 178 4.38 -14.89 7.19
CA SER A 178 5.21 -13.69 7.33
C SER A 178 5.38 -13.24 8.78
N LYS A 179 6.50 -12.57 9.07
CA LYS A 179 6.77 -12.00 10.41
C LYS A 179 5.70 -10.98 10.81
N LEU A 180 5.21 -10.17 9.86
CA LEU A 180 4.16 -9.20 10.09
C LEU A 180 2.87 -9.86 10.57
N VAL A 181 2.38 -10.86 9.83
CA VAL A 181 1.15 -11.57 10.20
C VAL A 181 1.33 -12.31 11.52
N LYS A 182 2.49 -12.90 11.79
CA LYS A 182 2.78 -13.53 13.10
C LYS A 182 2.81 -12.52 14.25
N ARG A 183 3.38 -11.33 14.05
CA ARG A 183 3.44 -10.26 15.06
C ARG A 183 2.05 -9.86 15.56
N PHE A 184 1.07 -9.74 14.66
CA PHE A 184 -0.27 -9.26 14.99
C PHE A 184 -1.34 -10.36 15.06
N GLY A 185 -1.09 -11.50 14.44
CA GLY A 185 -2.05 -12.59 14.25
C GLY A 185 -2.12 -13.58 15.40
N GLY A 186 -1.02 -13.74 16.16
CA GLY A 186 -0.81 -14.83 17.12
C GLY A 186 -0.10 -16.01 16.45
#